data_AF-A0A7Y1SUF3-F1
#
_entry.id   AF-A0A7Y1SUF3-F1
#
_cell.length_a   1.000
_cell.length_b   1.000
_cell.length_c   1.000
_cell.angle_alpha   90.00
_cell.angle_beta   90.00
_cell.angle_gamma   90.00
#
_symmetry.space_group_name_H-M   'P 1'
#
loop_
_entity.id
_entity.type
_entity.pdbx_description
1 polymer ?
#
loop_
_entity_poly.entity_id
_entity_poly.type
_entity_poly.pdbx_seq_one_letter_code
_entity_poly.pdbx_strand_id
1 'polypeptide(L)'
;MRYRFLAVTLMTMVAAAGCGPTFDADLMVSIEARWMCDVQRSVYEDTGDIDDALSERLTGNGVNNEIYRAFKDALIDDLALRERVLAEYEAYCVG
;
A
#
# COMPACT_ATOMS: atom_id res chain seq x y z
N MET A 1 47.64 20.11 -23.66
CA MET A 1 47.50 20.70 -22.31
C MET A 1 46.17 21.42 -22.21
N ARG A 2 45.54 21.32 -21.02
CA ARG A 2 44.30 21.99 -20.58
C ARG A 2 43.02 21.15 -20.71
N TYR A 3 42.97 20.10 -19.89
CA TYR A 3 41.74 19.56 -19.33
C TYR A 3 41.01 20.68 -18.59
N ARG A 4 39.80 21.03 -19.03
CA ARG A 4 38.88 21.89 -18.28
C ARG A 4 37.94 20.98 -17.49
N PHE A 5 38.38 20.61 -16.29
CA PHE A 5 37.48 20.20 -15.23
C PHE A 5 36.69 21.44 -14.79
N LEU A 6 35.36 21.38 -14.74
CA LEU A 6 34.58 22.27 -13.89
C LEU A 6 33.16 21.73 -13.67
N ALA A 7 32.96 21.30 -12.42
CA ALA A 7 31.73 21.32 -11.64
C ALA A 7 30.51 20.54 -12.16
N VAL A 8 30.49 19.25 -11.85
CA VAL A 8 29.23 18.52 -11.66
C VAL A 8 28.66 18.99 -10.32
N THR A 9 27.66 19.87 -10.38
CA THR A 9 26.88 20.27 -9.22
C THR A 9 26.03 19.07 -8.79
N LEU A 10 26.49 18.32 -7.77
CA LEU A 10 25.66 17.33 -7.09
C LEU A 10 24.51 18.08 -6.42
N MET A 11 23.35 18.07 -7.06
CA MET A 11 22.10 18.45 -6.45
C MET A 11 21.73 17.33 -5.48
N THR A 12 22.05 17.53 -4.20
CA THR A 12 21.59 16.68 -3.11
C THR A 12 20.06 16.69 -3.09
N MET A 13 19.45 15.67 -3.70
CA MET A 13 18.09 15.27 -3.40
C MET A 13 18.07 14.89 -1.91
N VAL A 14 17.65 15.83 -1.08
CA VAL A 14 17.19 15.51 0.27
C VAL A 14 15.87 14.80 0.08
N ALA A 15 15.92 13.48 -0.10
CA ALA A 15 14.74 12.65 0.06
C ALA A 15 14.30 12.84 1.52
N ALA A 16 13.18 13.52 1.70
CA ALA A 16 12.47 13.51 2.97
C ALA A 16 12.08 12.04 3.22
N ALA A 17 12.92 11.32 3.95
CA ALA A 17 12.58 10.03 4.48
C ALA A 17 11.45 10.29 5.48
N GLY A 18 10.21 10.11 5.05
CA GLY A 18 9.09 9.98 5.97
C GLY A 18 9.45 8.84 6.92
N CYS A 19 9.61 9.13 8.21
CA CYS A 19 9.74 8.13 9.27
C CYS A 19 8.39 7.43 9.51
N GLY A 20 7.75 6.96 8.44
CA GLY A 20 6.55 6.16 8.50
C GLY A 20 6.90 4.67 8.55
N PRO A 21 5.97 3.83 9.04
CA PRO A 21 6.08 2.39 8.87
C PRO A 21 6.32 2.05 7.40
N THR A 22 7.31 1.19 7.13
CA THR A 22 7.51 0.64 5.79
C THR A 22 6.64 -0.60 5.64
N PHE A 23 6.11 -0.81 4.44
CA PHE A 23 5.24 -1.94 4.11
C PHE A 23 5.69 -2.59 2.80
N ASP A 24 5.44 -3.88 2.68
CA ASP A 24 5.56 -4.61 1.42
C ASP A 24 4.37 -4.24 0.52
N ALA A 25 4.61 -3.45 -0.52
CA ALA A 25 3.56 -2.96 -1.39
C ALA A 25 2.82 -4.09 -2.14
N ASP A 26 3.52 -5.17 -2.51
CA ASP A 26 2.91 -6.28 -3.25
C ASP A 26 1.95 -7.05 -2.34
N LEU A 27 2.38 -7.31 -1.11
CA LEU A 27 1.54 -7.93 -0.09
C LEU A 27 0.32 -7.07 0.23
N MET A 28 0.50 -5.76 0.47
CA MET A 28 -0.62 -4.88 0.84
C MET A 28 -1.63 -4.71 -0.29
N VAL A 29 -1.16 -4.60 -1.55
CA VAL A 29 -2.02 -4.57 -2.73
C VAL A 29 -2.86 -5.84 -2.79
N SER A 30 -2.25 -7.01 -2.59
CA SER A 30 -2.96 -8.29 -2.60
C SER A 30 -4.01 -8.39 -1.48
N ILE A 31 -3.66 -7.95 -0.26
CA ILE A 31 -4.57 -7.94 0.88
C ILE A 31 -5.76 -7.01 0.63
N GLU A 32 -5.52 -5.76 0.25
CA GLU A 32 -6.57 -4.75 0.02
C GLU A 32 -7.51 -5.16 -1.11
N ALA A 33 -6.95 -5.59 -2.25
CA ALA A 33 -7.75 -6.02 -3.40
C ALA A 33 -8.70 -7.18 -3.04
N ARG A 34 -8.19 -8.20 -2.33
CA ARG A 34 -9.02 -9.31 -1.86
C ARG A 34 -10.02 -8.88 -0.80
N TRP A 35 -9.62 -7.99 0.10
CA TRP A 35 -10.50 -7.46 1.14
C TRP A 35 -11.70 -6.71 0.54
N MET A 36 -11.46 -5.85 -0.46
CA MET A 36 -12.53 -5.17 -1.21
C MET A 36 -13.50 -6.17 -1.85
N CYS A 37 -13.01 -7.32 -2.31
CA CYS A 37 -13.82 -8.42 -2.80
C CYS A 37 -14.70 -9.05 -1.73
N ASP A 38 -14.08 -9.39 -0.61
CA ASP A 38 -14.70 -10.19 0.43
C ASP A 38 -15.78 -9.39 1.14
N VAL A 39 -15.54 -8.09 1.34
CA VAL A 39 -16.54 -7.15 1.85
C VAL A 39 -17.79 -7.09 0.99
N GLN A 40 -17.65 -7.17 -0.34
CA GLN A 40 -18.80 -7.17 -1.26
C GLN A 40 -19.55 -8.51 -1.31
N ARG A 41 -18.88 -9.61 -0.93
CA ARG A 41 -19.42 -10.98 -1.04
C ARG A 41 -19.95 -11.53 0.28
N SER A 42 -19.70 -10.85 1.39
CA SER A 42 -20.04 -11.30 2.73
C SER A 42 -21.16 -10.45 3.33
N VAL A 43 -21.88 -11.03 4.29
CA VAL A 43 -22.87 -10.31 5.10
C VAL A 43 -22.27 -10.12 6.48
N TYR A 44 -22.24 -8.87 6.95
CA TYR A 44 -21.78 -8.48 8.27
C TYR A 44 -22.96 -7.89 9.04
N GLU A 45 -23.07 -8.17 10.34
CA GLU A 45 -24.18 -7.66 11.15
C GLU A 45 -23.96 -6.19 11.47
N ASP A 46 -22.71 -5.82 11.75
CA ASP A 46 -22.30 -4.43 11.98
C ASP A 46 -20.86 -4.14 11.52
N THR A 47 -20.41 -2.91 11.79
CA THR A 47 -19.06 -2.46 11.43
C THR A 47 -17.96 -3.11 12.27
N GLY A 48 -18.27 -3.58 13.48
CA GLY A 48 -17.34 -4.31 14.33
C GLY A 48 -16.96 -5.66 13.71
N ASP A 49 -17.92 -6.38 13.13
CA ASP A 49 -17.64 -7.63 12.41
C ASP A 49 -16.72 -7.41 11.20
N ILE A 50 -16.87 -6.27 10.52
CA ILE A 50 -16.01 -5.88 9.39
C ILE A 50 -14.58 -5.64 9.88
N ASP A 51 -14.43 -4.91 10.99
CA ASP A 51 -13.13 -4.62 11.60
C ASP A 51 -12.44 -5.89 12.12
N ASP A 52 -13.19 -6.80 12.74
CA ASP A 52 -12.67 -8.08 13.24
C ASP A 52 -12.21 -8.98 12.09
N ALA A 53 -13.01 -9.09 11.01
CA ALA A 53 -12.64 -9.86 9.82
C ALA A 53 -11.40 -9.28 9.11
N LEU A 54 -11.29 -7.95 9.05
CA LEU A 54 -10.08 -7.29 8.54
C LEU A 54 -8.87 -7.59 9.45
N SER A 55 -9.03 -7.46 10.76
CA SER A 55 -7.98 -7.71 11.74
C SER A 55 -7.45 -9.13 11.69
N GLU A 56 -8.34 -10.12 11.55
CA GLU A 56 -7.98 -11.54 11.35
C GLU A 56 -7.14 -11.71 10.08
N ARG A 57 -7.56 -11.10 8.97
CA ARG A 57 -6.83 -11.15 7.70
C ARG A 57 -5.45 -10.54 7.80
N LEU A 58 -5.34 -9.34 8.39
CA LEU A 58 -4.06 -8.67 8.57
C LEU A 58 -3.12 -9.54 9.41
N THR A 59 -3.61 -10.04 10.55
CA THR A 59 -2.86 -10.91 11.45
C THR A 59 -2.43 -12.21 10.76
N GLY A 60 -3.32 -12.83 9.98
CA GLY A 60 -3.03 -14.05 9.21
C GLY A 60 -1.95 -13.87 8.14
N ASN A 61 -1.71 -12.63 7.70
CA ASN A 61 -0.63 -12.27 6.77
C ASN A 61 0.59 -11.63 7.46
N GLY A 62 0.65 -11.65 8.80
CA GLY A 62 1.75 -11.04 9.55
C GLY A 62 1.77 -9.51 9.48
N VAL A 63 0.65 -8.89 9.12
CA VAL A 63 0.49 -7.44 9.02
C VAL A 63 -0.22 -6.92 10.25
N ASN A 64 0.28 -5.85 10.84
CA ASN A 64 -0.41 -5.16 11.93
C ASN A 64 -1.19 -3.94 11.40
N ASN A 65 -2.08 -3.42 12.23
CA ASN A 65 -2.92 -2.27 11.88
C ASN A 65 -2.13 -0.98 11.57
N GLU A 66 -0.95 -0.79 12.17
CA GLU A 66 -0.12 0.40 11.91
C GLU A 66 0.47 0.37 10.49
N ILE A 67 0.99 -0.78 10.06
CA ILE A 67 1.49 -1.02 8.70
C ILE A 67 0.37 -0.85 7.69
N TYR A 68 -0.80 -1.43 7.97
CA TYR A 68 -1.96 -1.30 7.08
C TYR A 68 -2.44 0.15 6.96
N ARG A 69 -2.48 0.91 8.06
CA ARG A 69 -2.79 2.34 8.02
C ARG A 69 -1.78 3.14 7.20
N ALA A 70 -0.48 2.88 7.35
CA ALA A 70 0.54 3.53 6.53
C ALA A 70 0.33 3.25 5.02
N PHE A 71 -0.08 2.03 4.68
CA PHE A 71 -0.48 1.70 3.31
C PHE A 71 -1.75 2.47 2.86
N LYS A 72 -2.79 2.55 3.70
CA LYS A 72 -3.99 3.34 3.39
C LYS A 72 -3.69 4.82 3.18
N ASP A 73 -2.79 5.38 3.98
CA ASP A 73 -2.33 6.76 3.84
C ASP A 73 -1.57 6.95 2.52
N ALA A 74 -0.70 5.99 2.15
CA ALA A 74 0.02 6.03 0.88
C ALA A 74 -0.93 6.01 -0.34
N LEU A 75 -2.07 5.30 -0.27
CA LEU A 75 -3.06 5.28 -1.36
C LEU A 75 -3.67 6.67 -1.65
N ILE A 76 -3.65 7.60 -0.71
CA ILE A 76 -4.22 8.95 -0.91
C ILE A 76 -3.44 9.69 -2.00
N ASP A 77 -2.11 9.65 -1.92
CA ASP A 77 -1.21 10.45 -2.78
C ASP A 77 -0.61 9.63 -3.93
N ASP A 78 -0.56 8.29 -3.83
CA ASP A 78 0.04 7.43 -4.84
C ASP A 78 -1.01 6.88 -5.83
N LEU A 79 -1.06 7.46 -7.03
CA LEU A 79 -1.94 6.98 -8.10
C LEU A 79 -1.51 5.59 -8.61
N ALA A 80 -0.21 5.34 -8.77
CA ALA A 80 0.28 4.07 -9.29
C ALA A 80 -0.04 2.93 -8.32
N LEU A 81 0.03 3.17 -7.02
CA LEU A 81 -0.37 2.19 -6.01
C LEU A 81 -1.87 1.89 -6.06
N ARG A 82 -2.73 2.91 -6.26
CA ARG A 82 -4.18 2.71 -6.45
C ARG A 82 -4.49 1.91 -7.71
N GLU A 83 -3.83 2.20 -8.83
CA GLU A 83 -4.00 1.45 -10.08
C GLU A 83 -3.62 -0.03 -9.90
N ARG A 84 -2.59 -0.32 -9.11
CA ARG A 84 -2.21 -1.69 -8.77
C ARG A 84 -3.26 -2.41 -7.92
N VAL A 85 -3.83 -1.74 -6.90
CA VAL A 85 -4.95 -2.29 -6.12
C VAL A 85 -6.13 -2.59 -7.03
N LEU A 86 -6.48 -1.66 -7.92
CA LEU A 86 -7.59 -1.84 -8.86
C LEU A 86 -7.35 -3.02 -9.80
N ALA A 87 -6.16 -3.12 -10.40
CA ALA A 87 -5.81 -4.21 -11.30
C ALA A 87 -5.87 -5.58 -10.60
N GLU A 88 -5.35 -5.67 -9.37
CA GLU A 88 -5.40 -6.91 -8.58
C GLU A 88 -6.85 -7.25 -8.16
N TYR A 89 -7.65 -6.24 -7.82
CA TYR A 89 -9.08 -6.42 -7.52
C TYR A 89 -9.83 -6.95 -8.74
N GLU A 90 -9.64 -6.35 -9.92
CA GLU A 90 -10.28 -6.80 -11.17
C GLU A 90 -9.88 -8.24 -11.51
N ALA A 91 -8.60 -8.58 -11.37
CA ALA A 91 -8.10 -9.92 -11.63
C ALA A 91 -8.70 -10.98 -10.68
N TYR A 92 -8.96 -10.64 -9.42
CA TYR A 92 -9.46 -11.60 -8.42
C TYR A 92 -11.00 -11.64 -8.28
N CYS A 93 -11.66 -10.50 -8.49
CA CYS A 93 -13.08 -10.34 -8.22
C CYS A 93 -13.96 -10.40 -9.45
N VAL A 94 -13.44 -9.93 -10.59
CA VAL A 94 -14.20 -9.79 -11.84
C VAL A 94 -13.82 -10.87 -12.84
N GLY A 95 -12.54 -11.25 -12.88
CA GLY A 95 -12.01 -12.37 -13.69
C GLY A 95 -12.53 -13.73 -13.24
#